data_AF-A0A8R2DLA1-F1
#
_entry.id   AF-A0A8R2DLA1-F1
#
_cell.length_a   1.000
_cell.length_b   1.000
_cell.length_c   1.000
_cell.angle_alpha   90.00
_cell.angle_beta   90.00
_cell.angle_gamma   90.00
#
_symmetry.space_group_name_H-M   'P 1'
#
loop_
_entity.id
_entity.type
_entity.pdbx_description
1 polymer ?
#
loop_
_entity_poly.entity_id
_entity_poly.type
_entity_poly.pdbx_seq_one_letter_code
_entity_poly.pdbx_strand_id
1 'polypeptide(L)'
;MEDIMNALRHIQKELDEQKIAIQRSGEKVTEQVTQNINSIMEEKFTILEKKYDNLQTKVENQEKRLYFLEKQARRRNFVLFGLDEKETSYSNLEITLVEFTKKYFELNIERRDIQEIKRIGKKGERPRPIVVTLSNLGLKIEICKQKNALKDTTYYIKEDYPRDILNKRKELQKQLKIEREKGNTAIIKYDKLIVLDKDKNITNKRNLSISPENIHNLVNKPKKNKEQLSDSKIKVIRSNSVTEKAIKPSMLNFLTTNKNT
;
A
#
# COMPACT_ATOMS: atom_id res chain seq x y z
N MET A 1 26.83 -12.74 -96.25
CA MET A 1 25.66 -13.10 -95.42
C MET A 1 26.08 -13.75 -94.10
N GLU A 2 27.10 -14.62 -94.11
CA GLU A 2 27.71 -15.24 -92.91
C GLU A 2 28.11 -14.21 -91.82
N ASP A 3 28.82 -13.14 -92.20
CA ASP A 3 29.33 -12.13 -91.25
C ASP A 3 28.21 -11.33 -90.58
N ILE A 4 27.14 -11.06 -91.32
CA ILE A 4 25.95 -10.36 -90.83
C ILE A 4 25.21 -11.25 -89.81
N MET A 5 25.11 -12.55 -90.08
CA MET A 5 24.50 -13.52 -89.16
C MET A 5 25.35 -13.71 -87.89
N ASN A 6 26.67 -13.66 -88.00
CA ASN A 6 27.56 -13.72 -86.85
C ASN A 6 27.48 -12.46 -85.98
N ALA A 7 27.39 -11.27 -86.58
CA ALA A 7 27.17 -10.02 -85.85
C ALA A 7 25.81 -10.00 -85.14
N LEU A 8 24.74 -10.46 -85.80
CA LEU A 8 23.41 -10.58 -85.19
C LEU A 8 23.38 -11.56 -84.00
N ARG A 9 24.08 -12.70 -84.12
CA ARG A 9 24.23 -13.65 -83.00
C ARG A 9 25.02 -13.06 -81.84
N HIS A 10 26.02 -12.22 -82.10
CA HIS A 10 26.80 -11.56 -81.06
C HIS A 10 25.97 -10.51 -80.30
N ILE A 11 25.21 -9.69 -81.03
CA ILE A 11 24.27 -8.72 -80.45
C ILE A 11 23.21 -9.43 -79.61
N GLN A 12 22.68 -10.56 -80.09
CA GLN A 12 21.70 -11.33 -79.32
C GLN A 12 22.28 -11.85 -78.00
N LYS A 13 23.52 -12.35 -78.00
CA LYS A 13 24.22 -12.76 -76.77
C LYS A 13 24.45 -11.59 -75.82
N GLU A 14 24.88 -10.42 -76.31
CA GLU A 14 25.07 -9.23 -75.49
C GLU A 14 23.75 -8.75 -74.88
N LEU A 15 22.65 -8.79 -75.64
CA LEU A 15 21.31 -8.44 -75.13
C LEU A 15 20.84 -9.42 -74.06
N ASP A 16 21.09 -10.72 -74.23
CA ASP A 16 20.78 -11.74 -73.21
C ASP A 16 21.62 -11.56 -71.94
N GLU A 17 22.91 -11.26 -72.07
CA GLU A 17 23.81 -10.95 -70.95
C GLU A 17 23.37 -9.68 -70.21
N GLN A 18 23.00 -8.63 -70.94
CA GLN A 18 22.46 -7.40 -70.36
C GLN A 18 21.12 -7.64 -69.64
N LYS A 19 20.22 -8.45 -70.22
CA LYS A 19 18.95 -8.81 -69.60
C LYS A 19 19.16 -9.55 -68.27
N ILE A 20 20.09 -10.50 -68.24
CA ILE A 20 20.46 -11.22 -67.02
C ILE A 20 21.08 -10.27 -65.98
N ALA A 21 21.94 -9.33 -66.40
CA ALA A 21 22.54 -8.35 -65.51
C ALA A 21 21.51 -7.37 -64.91
N ILE A 22 20.54 -6.91 -65.72
CA ILE A 22 19.43 -6.06 -65.28
C ILE A 22 18.52 -6.81 -64.29
N GLN A 23 18.23 -8.09 -64.56
CA GLN A 23 17.42 -8.90 -63.65
C GLN A 23 18.12 -9.08 -62.29
N ARG A 24 19.42 -9.44 -62.29
CA ARG A 24 20.21 -9.57 -61.06
C ARG A 24 20.35 -8.27 -60.29
N SER A 25 20.50 -7.14 -60.99
CA SER A 25 20.57 -5.83 -60.34
C SER A 25 19.21 -5.44 -59.75
N GLY A 26 18.11 -5.73 -60.45
CA GLY A 26 16.74 -5.58 -59.95
C GLY A 26 16.49 -6.38 -58.68
N GLU A 27 16.82 -7.68 -58.68
CA GLU A 27 16.72 -8.56 -57.51
C GLU A 27 17.53 -8.00 -56.32
N LYS A 28 18.79 -7.62 -56.54
CA LYS A 28 19.64 -7.03 -55.50
C LYS A 28 19.08 -5.73 -54.92
N VAL A 29 18.50 -4.86 -55.75
CA VAL A 29 17.85 -3.62 -55.30
C VAL A 29 16.62 -3.96 -54.44
N THR A 30 15.80 -4.92 -54.85
CA THR A 30 14.61 -5.33 -54.07
C THR A 30 14.98 -5.94 -52.73
N GLU A 31 16.03 -6.76 -52.66
CA GLU A 31 16.55 -7.31 -51.42
C GLU A 31 17.05 -6.21 -50.48
N GLN A 32 17.83 -5.26 -51.01
CA GLN A 32 18.36 -4.14 -50.21
C GLN A 32 17.24 -3.24 -49.68
N VAL A 33 16.22 -2.94 -50.49
CA VAL A 33 15.05 -2.17 -50.07
C VAL A 33 14.29 -2.93 -48.98
N THR A 34 14.10 -4.24 -49.14
CA THR A 34 13.41 -5.09 -48.15
C THR A 34 14.17 -5.13 -46.82
N GLN A 35 15.49 -5.28 -46.84
CA GLN A 35 16.34 -5.27 -45.64
C GLN A 35 16.27 -3.92 -44.92
N ASN A 36 16.34 -2.81 -45.65
CA ASN A 36 16.23 -1.46 -45.08
C ASN A 36 14.85 -1.22 -44.45
N ILE A 37 13.77 -1.68 -45.10
CA ILE A 37 12.41 -1.55 -44.53
C ILE A 37 12.30 -2.37 -43.24
N ASN A 38 12.83 -3.60 -43.23
CA ASN A 38 12.83 -4.46 -42.06
C ASN A 38 13.62 -3.84 -40.90
N SER A 39 14.80 -3.27 -41.15
CA SER A 39 15.59 -2.62 -40.10
C SER A 39 14.87 -1.41 -39.50
N ILE A 40 14.26 -0.57 -40.33
CA ILE A 40 13.45 0.59 -39.87
C ILE A 40 12.24 0.11 -39.05
N MET A 41 11.63 -1.01 -39.47
CA MET A 41 10.48 -1.58 -38.80
C MET A 41 10.86 -2.16 -37.43
N GLU A 42 11.98 -2.89 -37.33
CA GLU A 42 12.55 -3.37 -36.08
C GLU A 42 12.85 -2.21 -35.12
N GLU A 43 13.52 -1.16 -35.60
CA GLU A 43 13.77 0.05 -34.80
C GLU A 43 12.48 0.65 -34.24
N LYS A 44 11.45 0.80 -35.08
CA LYS A 44 10.14 1.31 -34.64
C LYS A 44 9.48 0.39 -33.62
N PHE A 45 9.58 -0.94 -33.78
CA PHE A 45 9.06 -1.89 -32.81
C PHE A 45 9.79 -1.79 -31.47
N THR A 46 11.13 -1.71 -31.47
CA THR A 46 11.87 -1.55 -30.21
C THR A 46 11.52 -0.25 -29.48
N ILE A 47 11.27 0.84 -30.21
CA ILE A 47 10.82 2.11 -29.63
C ILE A 47 9.41 1.94 -29.04
N LEU A 48 8.53 1.22 -29.73
CA LEU A 48 7.17 0.98 -29.28
C LEU A 48 7.15 0.11 -28.01
N GLU A 49 7.93 -0.96 -27.96
CA GLU A 49 8.11 -1.81 -26.77
C GLU A 49 8.61 -1.00 -25.58
N LYS A 50 9.66 -0.19 -25.77
CA LYS A 50 10.17 0.71 -24.72
C LYS A 50 9.09 1.69 -24.24
N LYS A 51 8.25 2.22 -25.13
CA LYS A 51 7.14 3.11 -24.75
C LYS A 51 6.06 2.34 -23.99
N TYR A 52 5.75 1.12 -24.39
CA TYR A 52 4.80 0.24 -23.72
C TYR A 52 5.25 -0.09 -22.30
N ASP A 53 6.50 -0.51 -22.11
CA ASP A 53 7.05 -0.83 -20.79
C ASP A 53 7.05 0.39 -19.86
N ASN A 54 7.41 1.56 -20.41
CA ASN A 54 7.35 2.82 -19.68
C ASN A 54 5.91 3.18 -19.27
N LEU A 55 4.94 2.94 -20.13
CA LEU A 55 3.53 3.19 -19.84
C LEU A 55 3.02 2.22 -18.78
N GLN A 56 3.32 0.93 -18.91
CA GLN A 56 2.97 -0.10 -17.93
C GLN A 56 3.52 0.25 -16.54
N THR A 57 4.79 0.63 -16.47
CA THR A 57 5.43 1.08 -15.22
C THR A 57 4.73 2.30 -14.62
N LYS A 58 4.34 3.28 -15.46
CA LYS A 58 3.59 4.47 -15.00
C LYS A 58 2.21 4.09 -14.45
N VAL A 59 1.49 3.20 -15.12
CA VAL A 59 0.17 2.71 -14.67
C VAL A 59 0.30 2.01 -13.33
N GLU A 60 1.24 1.08 -13.17
CA GLU A 60 1.47 0.39 -11.90
C GLU A 60 1.82 1.37 -10.76
N ASN A 61 2.63 2.39 -11.04
CA ASN A 61 2.97 3.42 -10.06
C ASN A 61 1.77 4.29 -9.69
N GLN A 62 0.91 4.61 -10.66
CA GLN A 62 -0.34 5.34 -10.41
C GLN A 62 -1.31 4.51 -9.56
N GLU A 63 -1.48 3.23 -9.86
CA GLU A 63 -2.30 2.31 -9.07
C GLU A 63 -1.81 2.21 -7.63
N LYS A 64 -0.49 2.05 -7.43
CA LYS A 64 0.12 2.06 -6.09
C LYS A 64 -0.18 3.37 -5.36
N ARG A 65 -0.05 4.52 -6.03
CA ARG A 65 -0.35 5.84 -5.45
C ARG A 65 -1.82 5.98 -5.07
N LEU A 66 -2.74 5.58 -5.95
CA LEU A 66 -4.19 5.59 -5.69
C LEU A 66 -4.52 4.72 -4.47
N TYR A 67 -3.96 3.51 -4.40
CA TYR A 67 -4.12 2.63 -3.25
C TYR A 67 -3.70 3.29 -1.93
N PHE A 68 -2.55 3.99 -1.90
CA PHE A 68 -2.10 4.70 -0.69
C PHE A 68 -3.02 5.86 -0.30
N LEU A 69 -3.53 6.61 -1.29
CA LEU A 69 -4.48 7.69 -1.06
C LEU A 69 -5.80 7.15 -0.48
N GLU A 70 -6.35 6.09 -1.08
CA GLU A 70 -7.56 5.45 -0.56
C GLU A 70 -7.36 4.92 0.86
N LYS A 71 -6.24 4.26 1.12
CA LYS A 71 -5.89 3.75 2.45
C LYS A 71 -5.79 4.86 3.48
N GLN A 72 -5.22 6.01 3.11
CA GLN A 72 -5.10 7.16 4.00
C GLN A 72 -6.46 7.80 4.25
N ALA A 73 -7.29 7.97 3.22
CA ALA A 73 -8.63 8.52 3.33
C ALA A 73 -9.53 7.66 4.24
N ARG A 74 -9.48 6.33 4.11
CA ARG A 74 -10.28 5.39 4.89
C ARG A 74 -9.68 5.04 6.25
N ARG A 75 -8.49 5.56 6.59
CA ARG A 75 -7.76 5.19 7.81
C ARG A 75 -8.59 5.45 9.07
N ARG A 76 -9.35 6.54 9.10
CA ARG A 76 -10.20 6.97 10.23
C ARG A 76 -11.65 6.52 10.10
N ASN A 77 -11.97 5.73 9.08
CA ASN A 77 -13.34 5.32 8.79
C ASN A 77 -13.66 3.97 9.42
N PHE A 78 -14.89 3.82 9.89
CA PHE A 78 -15.48 2.54 10.23
C PHE A 78 -16.90 2.44 9.66
N VAL A 79 -17.39 1.22 9.54
CA VAL A 79 -18.70 0.89 8.99
C VAL A 79 -19.53 0.22 10.06
N LEU A 80 -20.68 0.83 10.38
CA LEU A 80 -21.69 0.30 11.28
C LEU A 80 -22.82 -0.34 10.48
N PHE A 81 -23.24 -1.53 10.89
CA PHE A 81 -24.31 -2.30 10.25
C PHE A 81 -25.44 -2.59 11.24
N GLY A 82 -26.65 -2.73 10.73
CA GLY A 82 -27.83 -3.15 11.49
C GLY A 82 -28.65 -2.02 12.10
N LEU A 83 -28.22 -0.76 11.98
CA LEU A 83 -28.95 0.39 12.53
C LEU A 83 -30.18 0.72 11.68
N ASP A 84 -31.38 0.77 12.27
CA ASP A 84 -32.62 1.10 11.55
C ASP A 84 -32.55 2.48 10.86
N GLU A 85 -33.16 2.61 9.69
CA GLU A 85 -33.23 3.88 8.95
C GLU A 85 -34.40 4.75 9.44
N LYS A 86 -34.22 5.40 10.61
CA LYS A 86 -35.21 6.32 11.19
C LYS A 86 -34.84 7.80 11.00
N GLU A 87 -33.71 8.07 10.36
CA GLU A 87 -33.18 9.42 10.25
C GLU A 87 -33.87 10.24 9.15
N THR A 88 -34.27 11.45 9.50
CA THR A 88 -34.84 12.43 8.55
C THR A 88 -33.80 13.42 8.03
N SER A 89 -32.71 13.64 8.79
CA SER A 89 -31.68 14.63 8.52
C SER A 89 -30.30 14.13 8.89
N TYR A 90 -29.27 14.74 8.32
CA TYR A 90 -27.86 14.47 8.62
C TYR A 90 -27.54 14.66 10.12
N SER A 91 -28.04 15.73 10.74
CA SER A 91 -27.85 15.99 12.18
C SER A 91 -28.45 14.89 13.06
N ASN A 92 -29.58 14.30 12.64
CA ASN A 92 -30.21 13.20 13.39
C ASN A 92 -29.32 11.96 13.35
N LEU A 93 -28.68 11.68 12.20
CA LEU A 93 -27.73 10.57 12.05
C LEU A 93 -26.52 10.73 12.99
N GLU A 94 -26.00 11.95 13.14
CA GLU A 94 -24.94 12.23 14.12
C GLU A 94 -25.39 12.00 15.56
N ILE A 95 -26.58 12.50 15.93
CA ILE A 95 -27.13 12.32 17.28
C ILE A 95 -27.34 10.83 17.57
N THR A 96 -27.93 10.08 16.64
CA THR A 96 -28.13 8.64 16.78
C THR A 96 -26.79 7.90 16.94
N LEU A 97 -25.73 8.31 16.24
CA LEU A 97 -24.41 7.72 16.42
C LEU A 97 -23.85 8.02 17.82
N VAL A 98 -23.95 9.26 18.29
CA VAL A 98 -23.46 9.66 19.62
C VAL A 98 -24.20 8.88 20.72
N GLU A 99 -25.52 8.75 20.62
CA GLU A 99 -26.34 7.94 21.54
C GLU A 99 -25.95 6.47 21.48
N PHE A 100 -25.75 5.92 20.28
CA PHE A 100 -25.30 4.54 20.08
C PHE A 100 -23.95 4.30 20.75
N THR A 101 -22.97 5.18 20.55
CA THR A 101 -21.63 5.01 21.12
C THR A 101 -21.64 5.15 22.63
N LYS A 102 -22.44 6.08 23.17
CA LYS A 102 -22.60 6.22 24.62
C LYS A 102 -23.24 4.98 25.25
N LYS A 103 -24.25 4.41 24.58
CA LYS A 103 -25.00 3.24 25.07
C LYS A 103 -24.19 1.94 25.05
N TYR A 104 -23.44 1.67 23.98
CA TYR A 104 -22.78 0.37 23.78
C TYR A 104 -21.28 0.36 24.11
N PHE A 105 -20.63 1.52 24.09
CA PHE A 105 -19.18 1.63 24.25
C PHE A 105 -18.76 2.43 25.47
N GLU A 106 -19.70 3.11 26.14
CA GLU A 106 -19.41 4.01 27.26
C GLU A 106 -18.39 5.11 26.88
N LEU A 107 -18.31 5.43 25.57
CA LEU A 107 -17.44 6.48 25.04
C LEU A 107 -18.25 7.77 24.86
N ASN A 108 -17.72 8.87 25.40
CA ASN A 108 -18.26 10.20 25.21
C ASN A 108 -17.73 10.77 23.88
N ILE A 109 -18.41 10.45 22.79
CA ILE A 109 -18.12 11.01 21.46
C ILE A 109 -19.01 12.23 21.25
N GLU A 110 -18.42 13.33 20.79
CA GLU A 110 -19.17 14.53 20.45
C GLU A 110 -19.31 14.68 18.93
N ARG A 111 -20.21 15.58 18.50
CA ARG A 111 -20.38 15.91 17.08
C ARG A 111 -19.08 16.42 16.44
N ARG A 112 -18.21 17.08 17.22
CA ARG A 112 -16.89 17.60 16.77
C ARG A 112 -15.91 16.48 16.38
N ASP A 113 -16.08 15.30 16.94
CA ASP A 113 -15.24 14.14 16.65
C ASP A 113 -15.65 13.42 15.36
N ILE A 114 -16.83 13.73 14.85
CA ILE A 114 -17.38 13.18 13.61
C ILE A 114 -17.04 14.15 12.48
N GLN A 115 -16.24 13.69 11.52
CA GLN A 115 -15.89 14.47 10.34
C GLN A 115 -16.95 14.34 9.24
N GLU A 116 -17.45 13.12 9.02
CA GLU A 116 -18.48 12.84 8.01
C GLU A 116 -19.25 11.59 8.41
N ILE A 117 -20.57 11.59 8.21
CA ILE A 117 -21.40 10.40 8.42
C ILE A 117 -22.38 10.21 7.25
N LYS A 118 -22.44 9.00 6.69
CA LYS A 118 -23.33 8.72 5.56
C LYS A 118 -23.78 7.27 5.48
N ARG A 119 -25.01 7.06 5.05
CA ARG A 119 -25.54 5.75 4.66
C ARG A 119 -25.02 5.37 3.28
N ILE A 120 -24.64 4.11 3.07
CA ILE A 120 -24.15 3.60 1.79
C ILE A 120 -25.14 2.61 1.18
N GLY A 121 -25.36 2.73 -0.13
CA GLY A 121 -26.17 1.80 -0.92
C GLY A 121 -27.59 2.26 -1.18
N LYS A 122 -28.35 1.41 -1.88
CA LYS A 122 -29.77 1.62 -2.20
C LYS A 122 -30.65 1.14 -1.06
N LYS A 123 -31.78 1.82 -0.83
CA LYS A 123 -32.76 1.39 0.18
C LYS A 123 -33.35 0.03 -0.23
N GLY A 124 -33.50 -0.86 0.73
CA GLY A 124 -34.05 -2.19 0.53
C GLY A 124 -34.63 -2.75 1.83
N GLU A 125 -34.82 -4.06 1.89
CA GLU A 125 -35.38 -4.74 3.06
C GLU A 125 -34.49 -4.66 4.30
N ARG A 126 -33.16 -4.65 4.10
CA ARG A 126 -32.17 -4.52 5.18
C ARG A 126 -31.71 -3.07 5.32
N PRO A 127 -31.49 -2.59 6.56
CA PRO A 127 -30.99 -1.25 6.80
C PRO A 127 -29.63 -1.04 6.15
N ARG A 128 -29.45 0.10 5.47
CA ARG A 128 -28.18 0.43 4.80
C ARG A 128 -27.04 0.62 5.81
N PRO A 129 -25.82 0.15 5.51
CA PRO A 129 -24.67 0.41 6.37
C PRO A 129 -24.37 1.91 6.48
N ILE A 130 -23.87 2.35 7.64
CA ILE A 130 -23.39 3.70 7.87
C ILE A 130 -21.87 3.68 7.83
N VAL A 131 -21.27 4.57 7.04
CA VAL A 131 -19.85 4.90 7.13
C VAL A 131 -19.69 6.17 7.92
N VAL A 132 -18.80 6.08 8.91
CA VAL A 132 -18.45 7.17 9.80
C VAL A 132 -16.97 7.47 9.60
N THR A 133 -16.66 8.70 9.26
CA THR A 133 -15.31 9.26 9.23
C THR A 133 -15.11 10.03 10.53
N LEU A 134 -14.14 9.61 11.34
CA LEU A 134 -13.78 10.32 12.57
C LEU A 134 -12.67 11.34 12.32
N SER A 135 -12.65 12.40 13.13
CA SER A 135 -11.59 13.40 13.18
C SER A 135 -10.26 12.77 13.62
N ASN A 136 -10.30 11.90 14.63
CA ASN A 136 -9.13 11.29 15.24
C ASN A 136 -9.04 9.78 14.99
N LEU A 137 -7.83 9.28 14.70
CA LEU A 137 -7.58 7.83 14.58
C LEU A 137 -7.71 7.10 15.92
N GLY A 138 -7.33 7.74 17.03
CA GLY A 138 -7.39 7.15 18.38
C GLY A 138 -8.80 6.67 18.72
N LEU A 139 -9.80 7.52 18.49
CA LEU A 139 -11.21 7.22 18.70
C LEU A 139 -11.67 6.00 17.88
N LYS A 140 -11.27 5.91 16.60
CA LYS A 140 -11.54 4.71 15.79
C LYS A 140 -10.99 3.45 16.46
N ILE A 141 -9.76 3.51 16.96
CA ILE A 141 -9.10 2.35 17.59
C ILE A 141 -9.84 1.95 18.87
N GLU A 142 -10.28 2.91 19.67
CA GLU A 142 -11.05 2.68 20.90
C GLU A 142 -12.38 1.99 20.61
N ILE A 143 -13.17 2.53 19.67
CA ILE A 143 -14.42 1.92 19.21
C ILE A 143 -14.18 0.49 18.68
N CYS A 144 -13.16 0.31 17.84
CA CYS A 144 -12.83 -1.00 17.27
C CYS A 144 -12.38 -2.03 18.34
N LYS A 145 -11.80 -1.60 19.46
CA LYS A 145 -11.46 -2.49 20.59
C LYS A 145 -12.72 -2.97 21.30
N GLN A 146 -13.70 -2.09 21.47
CA GLN A 146 -14.96 -2.39 22.16
C GLN A 146 -16.01 -3.07 21.28
N LYS A 147 -15.72 -3.35 19.99
CA LYS A 147 -16.65 -4.05 19.07
C LYS A 147 -17.22 -5.37 19.61
N ASN A 148 -16.53 -6.02 20.56
CA ASN A 148 -17.00 -7.25 21.19
C ASN A 148 -18.23 -7.04 22.10
N ALA A 149 -18.46 -5.82 22.58
CA ALA A 149 -19.65 -5.45 23.35
C ALA A 149 -20.95 -5.59 22.52
N LEU A 150 -20.83 -5.60 21.19
CA LEU A 150 -21.98 -5.72 20.28
C LEU A 150 -22.35 -7.17 19.92
N LYS A 151 -21.62 -8.18 20.42
CA LYS A 151 -21.80 -9.59 19.99
C LYS A 151 -23.21 -10.13 20.20
N ASP A 152 -23.89 -9.70 21.25
CA ASP A 152 -25.25 -10.15 21.60
C ASP A 152 -26.34 -9.28 20.96
N THR A 153 -25.93 -8.31 20.12
CA THR A 153 -26.84 -7.39 19.44
C THR A 153 -26.89 -7.68 17.94
N THR A 154 -27.89 -7.11 17.25
CA THR A 154 -27.99 -7.15 15.79
C THR A 154 -26.94 -6.27 15.10
N TYR A 155 -26.26 -5.41 15.85
CA TYR A 155 -25.31 -4.44 15.33
C TYR A 155 -23.91 -5.05 15.24
N TYR A 156 -23.18 -4.68 14.21
CA TYR A 156 -21.76 -5.02 14.13
C TYR A 156 -20.97 -3.93 13.43
N ILE A 157 -19.69 -3.81 13.82
CA ILE A 157 -18.76 -2.83 13.27
C ILE A 157 -17.66 -3.54 12.48
N LYS A 158 -17.33 -2.97 11.33
CA LYS A 158 -16.16 -3.36 10.53
C LYS A 158 -15.33 -2.13 10.19
N GLU A 159 -14.05 -2.34 9.93
CA GLU A 159 -13.21 -1.30 9.36
C GLU A 159 -13.56 -1.09 7.88
N ASP A 160 -13.49 0.16 7.43
CA ASP A 160 -13.61 0.52 6.02
C ASP A 160 -12.28 0.29 5.32
N TYR A 161 -12.23 -0.68 4.41
CA TYR A 161 -11.04 -1.04 3.65
C TYR A 161 -11.25 -0.79 2.14
N PRO A 162 -10.18 -0.48 1.40
CA PRO A 162 -10.20 -0.46 -0.06
C PRO A 162 -10.71 -1.77 -0.66
N ARG A 163 -11.23 -1.71 -1.89
CA ARG A 163 -11.89 -2.85 -2.53
C ARG A 163 -10.97 -4.06 -2.67
N ASP A 164 -9.71 -3.83 -3.05
CA ASP A 164 -8.72 -4.90 -3.24
C ASP A 164 -8.45 -5.65 -1.93
N ILE A 165 -8.43 -4.92 -0.81
CA ILE A 165 -8.23 -5.49 0.52
C ILE A 165 -9.47 -6.27 0.95
N LEU A 166 -10.68 -5.78 0.65
CA LEU A 166 -11.91 -6.55 0.91
C LEU A 166 -11.94 -7.87 0.14
N ASN A 167 -11.50 -7.86 -1.13
CA ASN A 167 -11.38 -9.07 -1.96
C ASN A 167 -10.37 -10.05 -1.35
N LYS A 168 -9.14 -9.60 -1.05
CA LYS A 168 -8.12 -10.42 -0.38
C LYS A 168 -8.61 -10.98 0.95
N ARG A 169 -9.31 -10.19 1.77
CA ARG A 169 -9.87 -10.64 3.05
C ARG A 169 -10.92 -11.74 2.87
N LYS A 170 -11.71 -11.71 1.78
CA LYS A 170 -12.69 -12.77 1.47
C LYS A 170 -11.98 -14.09 1.16
N GLU A 171 -10.83 -14.05 0.49
CA GLU A 171 -9.99 -15.22 0.25
C GLU A 171 -9.36 -15.74 1.55
N LEU A 172 -8.75 -14.84 2.33
CA LEU A 172 -8.13 -15.17 3.62
C LEU A 172 -9.13 -15.71 4.64
N GLN A 173 -10.40 -15.31 4.57
CA GLN A 173 -11.46 -15.86 5.43
C GLN A 173 -11.67 -17.36 5.23
N LYS A 174 -11.54 -17.85 3.98
CA LYS A 174 -11.62 -19.29 3.69
C LYS A 174 -10.46 -20.04 4.36
N GLN A 175 -9.25 -19.51 4.20
CA GLN A 175 -8.04 -20.08 4.81
C GLN A 175 -8.10 -20.04 6.35
N LEU A 176 -8.58 -18.94 6.92
CA LEU A 176 -8.75 -18.79 8.37
C LEU A 176 -9.72 -19.83 8.94
N LYS A 177 -10.78 -20.19 8.21
CA LYS A 177 -11.71 -21.24 8.63
C LYS A 177 -11.00 -22.60 8.71
N ILE A 178 -10.24 -22.94 7.67
CA ILE A 178 -9.44 -24.18 7.60
C ILE A 178 -8.43 -24.25 8.75
N GLU A 179 -7.70 -23.17 9.02
CA GLU A 179 -6.71 -23.16 10.12
C GLU A 179 -7.37 -23.30 11.51
N ARG A 180 -8.56 -22.73 11.69
CA ARG A 180 -9.33 -22.90 12.93
C ARG A 180 -9.87 -24.32 13.10
N GLU A 181 -10.30 -24.95 12.01
CA GLU A 181 -10.72 -26.36 12.00
C GLU A 181 -9.56 -27.31 12.34
N LYS A 182 -8.33 -26.97 11.94
CA LYS A 182 -7.10 -27.66 12.37
C LYS A 182 -6.73 -27.44 13.85
N GLY A 183 -7.44 -26.56 14.57
CA GLY A 183 -7.16 -26.21 15.97
C GLY A 183 -6.16 -25.07 16.17
N ASN A 184 -5.71 -24.41 15.10
CA ASN A 184 -4.79 -23.26 15.16
C ASN A 184 -5.55 -21.95 15.46
N THR A 185 -4.96 -21.08 16.28
CA THR A 185 -5.53 -19.76 16.56
C THR A 185 -5.15 -18.77 15.45
N ALA A 186 -6.00 -18.60 14.44
CA ALA A 186 -5.75 -17.69 13.32
C ALA A 186 -6.59 -16.39 13.36
N ILE A 187 -5.96 -15.26 13.00
CA ILE A 187 -6.54 -13.90 12.97
C ILE A 187 -6.15 -13.21 11.66
N ILE A 188 -7.09 -12.52 11.01
CA ILE A 188 -6.79 -11.68 9.84
C ILE A 188 -6.57 -10.23 10.28
N LYS A 189 -5.37 -9.70 9.99
CA LYS A 189 -5.03 -8.29 10.18
C LYS A 189 -4.77 -7.64 8.83
N TYR A 190 -5.62 -6.67 8.47
CA TYR A 190 -5.57 -6.01 7.16
C TYR A 190 -5.61 -7.03 6.01
N ASP A 191 -4.52 -7.23 5.26
CA ASP A 191 -4.35 -8.16 4.14
C ASP A 191 -3.53 -9.42 4.48
N LYS A 192 -3.33 -9.71 5.78
CA LYS A 192 -2.52 -10.83 6.24
C LYS A 192 -3.29 -11.75 7.17
N LEU A 193 -3.07 -13.06 7.02
CA LEU A 193 -3.45 -14.08 7.99
C LEU A 193 -2.29 -14.28 8.96
N ILE A 194 -2.57 -14.18 10.26
CA ILE A 194 -1.60 -14.38 11.33
C ILE A 194 -2.07 -15.60 12.13
N VAL A 195 -1.26 -16.65 12.14
CA VAL A 195 -1.46 -17.82 12.99
C VAL A 195 -0.67 -17.58 14.28
N LEU A 196 -1.35 -17.56 15.41
CA LEU A 196 -0.71 -17.45 16.72
C LEU A 196 -0.28 -18.83 17.19
N ASP A 197 1.03 -19.03 17.28
CA ASP A 197 1.62 -20.17 17.96
C ASP A 197 1.44 -19.98 19.47
N LYS A 198 0.83 -20.98 20.13
CA LYS A 198 0.61 -20.93 21.59
C LYS A 198 1.93 -20.86 22.37
N ASP A 199 3.02 -21.39 21.80
CA ASP A 199 4.30 -21.57 22.50
C ASP A 199 5.22 -20.33 22.44
N LYS A 200 4.98 -19.39 21.53
CA LYS A 200 5.86 -18.19 21.35
C LYS A 200 5.65 -17.08 22.38
N ASN A 201 4.61 -17.16 23.22
CA ASN A 201 4.34 -16.13 24.24
C ASN A 201 5.22 -16.25 25.49
N ILE A 202 6.02 -17.31 25.64
CA ILE A 202 6.91 -17.51 26.80
C ILE A 202 8.28 -16.83 26.60
N THR A 203 8.75 -16.65 25.37
CA THR A 203 10.16 -16.27 25.10
C THR A 203 10.40 -14.77 24.79
N ASN A 204 9.35 -13.95 24.73
CA ASN A 204 9.49 -12.50 24.48
C ASN A 204 9.79 -11.68 25.75
N LYS A 205 10.28 -12.30 26.82
CA LYS A 205 11.05 -11.56 27.82
C LYS A 205 12.40 -11.28 27.19
N ARG A 206 12.60 -10.04 26.74
CA ARG A 206 13.96 -9.54 26.46
C ARG A 206 14.81 -9.91 27.67
N ASN A 207 15.83 -10.75 27.47
CA ASN A 207 16.87 -10.92 28.47
C ASN A 207 17.46 -9.52 28.69
N LEU A 208 17.15 -8.93 29.83
CA LEU A 208 17.80 -7.70 30.27
C LEU A 208 19.30 -8.02 30.28
N SER A 209 20.10 -7.25 29.53
CA SER A 209 21.55 -7.32 29.67
C SER A 209 21.87 -7.08 31.14
N ILE A 210 22.53 -8.04 31.78
CA ILE A 210 23.00 -7.93 33.15
C ILE A 210 23.88 -6.68 33.19
N SER A 211 23.38 -5.61 33.80
CA SER A 211 24.23 -4.47 34.18
C SER A 211 25.33 -5.00 35.10
N PRO A 212 26.58 -4.55 34.97
CA PRO A 212 27.68 -5.10 35.75
C PRO A 212 27.41 -4.99 37.24
N GLU A 213 27.54 -6.13 37.93
CA GLU A 213 27.35 -6.26 39.37
C GLU A 213 28.38 -5.38 40.10
N ASN A 214 27.91 -4.35 40.79
CA ASN A 214 28.74 -3.53 41.63
C ASN A 214 28.95 -4.27 42.96
N ILE A 215 30.03 -5.04 43.06
CA ILE A 215 30.45 -5.67 44.31
C ILE A 215 30.98 -4.56 45.22
N HIS A 216 30.14 -4.08 46.13
CA HIS A 216 30.63 -3.41 47.33
C HIS A 216 30.06 -4.08 48.58
N ASN A 217 31.00 -4.49 49.43
CA ASN A 217 30.87 -5.39 50.55
C ASN A 217 29.88 -4.94 51.63
N LEU A 218 29.22 -5.92 52.23
CA LEU A 218 28.50 -5.79 53.50
C LEU A 218 29.46 -5.46 54.64
N VAL A 219 29.17 -4.40 55.39
CA VAL A 219 29.47 -4.30 56.83
C VAL A 219 28.27 -3.66 57.54
N ASN A 220 28.02 -4.17 58.74
CA ASN A 220 26.76 -4.17 59.49
C ASN A 220 26.47 -2.90 60.32
N LYS A 221 25.15 -2.74 60.61
CA LYS A 221 24.52 -2.29 61.89
C LYS A 221 24.27 -0.76 62.14
N PRO A 222 23.32 -0.38 63.04
CA PRO A 222 22.09 0.30 62.61
C PRO A 222 21.73 1.61 63.36
N LYS A 223 20.58 2.20 62.96
CA LYS A 223 19.63 3.09 63.68
C LYS A 223 19.74 4.63 63.54
N LYS A 224 18.55 5.17 63.21
CA LYS A 224 17.86 6.39 63.71
C LYS A 224 18.20 7.78 63.14
N ASN A 225 17.11 8.40 62.67
CA ASN A 225 16.64 9.78 62.85
C ASN A 225 17.32 10.95 62.12
N LYS A 226 16.44 11.63 61.36
CA LYS A 226 16.19 13.09 61.26
C LYS A 226 17.20 14.02 60.58
N GLU A 227 16.55 14.93 59.86
CA GLU A 227 16.86 16.34 59.60
C GLU A 227 17.42 16.76 58.23
N GLN A 228 16.81 17.86 57.81
CA GLN A 228 16.91 18.60 56.57
C GLN A 228 18.18 19.47 56.56
N LEU A 229 18.65 19.82 55.36
CA LEU A 229 19.26 21.11 54.93
C LEU A 229 20.16 20.82 53.70
N SER A 230 19.71 21.19 52.50
CA SER A 230 19.96 22.46 51.78
C SER A 230 21.26 22.46 50.95
N ASP A 231 21.06 22.87 49.69
CA ASP A 231 22.03 23.41 48.72
C ASP A 231 23.08 22.50 48.08
N SER A 232 22.91 22.21 46.78
CA SER A 232 23.54 23.03 45.73
C SER A 232 23.42 22.39 44.34
N LYS A 233 23.39 23.27 43.34
CA LYS A 233 23.12 23.03 41.91
C LYS A 233 24.19 22.15 41.25
N ILE A 234 23.79 21.13 40.48
CA ILE A 234 24.45 20.78 39.20
C ILE A 234 23.37 20.31 38.19
N LYS A 235 23.09 21.18 37.19
CA LYS A 235 22.38 20.81 35.96
C LYS A 235 23.30 19.92 35.13
N VAL A 236 22.98 18.63 35.00
CA VAL A 236 23.63 17.77 34.00
C VAL A 236 22.89 17.91 32.67
N ILE A 237 23.51 18.67 31.77
CA ILE A 237 23.18 18.76 30.36
C ILE A 237 23.46 17.38 29.74
N ARG A 238 22.43 16.72 29.17
CA ARG A 238 22.62 15.53 28.35
C ARG A 238 23.04 15.95 26.95
N SER A 239 24.27 15.65 26.58
CA SER A 239 24.78 15.76 25.22
C SER A 239 24.15 14.68 24.34
N ASN A 240 23.35 15.09 23.34
CA ASN A 240 22.98 14.24 22.23
C ASN A 240 24.11 14.30 21.19
N SER A 241 25.01 13.32 21.19
CA SER A 241 25.89 13.06 20.04
C SER A 241 25.12 12.29 18.98
N VAL A 242 24.50 13.01 18.05
CA VAL A 242 24.05 12.45 16.77
C VAL A 242 25.25 12.53 15.84
N THR A 243 25.80 11.37 15.48
CA THR A 243 26.77 11.26 14.39
C THR A 243 26.08 11.58 13.07
N GLU A 244 26.60 12.58 12.37
CA GLU A 244 26.17 12.96 11.03
C GLU A 244 26.35 11.81 10.04
N LYS A 245 25.42 11.74 9.07
CA LYS A 245 25.37 10.89 7.86
C LYS A 245 24.52 9.62 7.95
N ALA A 246 23.20 9.83 7.83
CA ALA A 246 22.31 8.99 7.02
C ALA A 246 20.97 9.70 6.81
N ILE A 247 20.94 10.73 5.95
CA ILE A 247 19.69 11.38 5.54
C ILE A 247 18.97 10.40 4.60
N LYS A 248 17.89 9.77 5.10
CA LYS A 248 16.95 9.03 4.25
C LYS A 248 16.15 10.05 3.42
N PRO A 249 15.98 9.87 2.11
CA PRO A 249 15.25 10.85 1.30
C PRO A 249 13.77 10.88 1.71
N SER A 250 13.31 12.03 2.18
CA SER A 250 11.89 12.31 2.42
C SER A 250 11.22 12.71 1.10
N MET A 251 9.92 12.42 0.96
CA MET A 251 9.12 12.70 -0.25
C MET A 251 9.13 14.16 -0.72
N LEU A 252 9.62 15.11 0.10
CA LEU A 252 9.66 16.54 -0.24
C LEU A 252 10.75 16.93 -1.24
N ASN A 253 11.77 16.10 -1.45
CA ASN A 253 12.90 16.45 -2.33
C ASN A 253 12.56 16.43 -3.83
N PHE A 254 11.36 15.97 -4.21
CA PHE A 254 10.91 15.96 -5.61
C PHE A 254 10.29 17.29 -6.08
N LEU A 255 10.06 18.25 -5.17
CA LEU A 255 9.36 19.50 -5.50
C LEU A 255 10.29 20.69 -5.80
N THR A 256 11.62 20.55 -5.61
CA THR A 256 12.54 21.70 -5.66
C THR A 256 13.58 21.66 -6.78
N THR A 257 13.43 20.81 -7.79
CA THR A 257 14.27 20.85 -9.00
C THR A 257 13.42 21.24 -10.20
N ASN A 258 13.02 22.50 -10.26
CA ASN A 258 12.63 23.21 -11.48
C ASN A 258 12.40 24.69 -11.15
N LYS A 259 13.50 25.39 -10.90
CA LYS A 259 13.64 26.84 -11.08
C LYS A 259 15.11 27.17 -10.84
N ASN A 260 15.87 27.29 -11.92
CA ASN A 260 16.75 28.42 -12.23
C ASN A 260 17.63 28.06 -13.43
N THR A 261 17.50 28.90 -14.47
CA THR A 261 18.42 29.18 -15.59
C THR A 261 18.89 28.00 -16.44
#